data_AF-A0A9P6D3P0-F1
#
_entry.id   AF-A0A9P6D3P0-F1
#
_cell.length_a   1.000
_cell.length_b   1.000
_cell.length_c   1.000
_cell.angle_alpha   90.00
_cell.angle_beta   90.00
_cell.angle_gamma   90.00
#
_symmetry.space_group_name_H-M   'P 1'
#
loop_
_entity.id
_entity.type
_entity.pdbx_description
1 polymer ?
#
loop_
_entity_poly.entity_id
_entity_poly.type
_entity_poly.pdbx_seq_one_letter_code
_entity_poly.pdbx_strand_id
1 'polypeptide(L)'
;MPPIQIYSGSLQPKKKAELQEIAIALDISDTGTNYELQQRIKKHLDDNPDLEEQDEFRGLYGRNRRGRSSRGSVQPVESSKMGSTAGGVTQFAPGTDYEEERKPSTLAHRRKKHVIPLDPVSEVEATPQQDMRYISTLLKHPIISPQEPSPSPSPGRGRSNRSMSPIDPLDRCFEGQGVSSSARAIPVSSPSPPVRITSRSRSLLAKIHVLIDATRAFLSNPTNISNLTAFIEFAYIICIAPPWRHVYYSISPGVTIQVPVFGSDFVFPLFLILLHWVLPTLIIPSLVGAFVSFARPYPRLASSPRSLTSNVDVDKYPPLLTHIAAAYDPLTASIARLACHIAWPYRPLVPTNLITPLVLYPNVVPPVPPTEIALDVLGWNWRIFDSSIVLAFAVAEALRR
;
A
#
# COMPACT_ATOMS: atom_id res chain seq x y z
N MET A 1 10.65 -7.10 45.93
CA MET A 1 11.45 -6.66 44.77
C MET A 1 10.50 -6.33 43.64
N PRO A 2 10.50 -5.10 43.11
CA PRO A 2 9.73 -4.76 41.93
C PRO A 2 10.22 -5.60 40.73
N PRO A 3 9.33 -5.97 39.78
CA PRO A 3 9.75 -6.70 38.59
C PRO A 3 10.71 -5.85 37.76
N ILE A 4 11.85 -6.44 37.37
CA ILE A 4 12.84 -5.82 36.49
C ILE A 4 12.17 -5.58 35.12
N GLN A 5 12.05 -4.32 34.71
CA GLN A 5 11.47 -3.95 33.42
C GLN A 5 12.59 -3.87 32.38
N ILE A 6 12.51 -4.72 31.36
CA ILE A 6 13.47 -4.71 30.25
C ILE A 6 12.96 -3.73 29.18
N TYR A 7 13.69 -2.64 28.97
CA TYR A 7 13.34 -1.64 27.97
C TYR A 7 13.93 -2.03 26.61
N SER A 8 13.07 -2.28 25.63
CA SER A 8 13.47 -2.63 24.26
C SER A 8 12.88 -1.70 23.21
N GLY A 9 13.56 -1.60 22.07
CA GLY A 9 13.14 -0.82 20.90
C GLY A 9 13.78 0.55 20.81
N SER A 10 13.62 1.21 19.65
CA SER A 10 14.13 2.58 19.47
C SER A 10 13.34 3.59 20.31
N LEU A 11 13.99 4.70 20.70
CA LEU A 11 13.36 5.76 21.49
C LEU A 11 12.28 6.54 20.72
N GLN A 12 12.41 6.67 19.39
CA GLN A 12 11.51 7.47 18.56
C GLN A 12 10.03 7.05 18.58
N PRO A 13 9.67 5.76 18.47
CA PRO A 13 8.27 5.32 18.51
C PRO A 13 7.65 5.25 19.92
N LYS A 14 8.41 5.52 21.00
CA LYS A 14 7.91 5.35 22.38
C LYS A 14 6.93 6.45 22.79
N LYS A 15 5.89 6.05 23.51
CA LYS A 15 4.90 6.97 24.08
C LYS A 15 5.52 7.80 25.20
N LYS A 16 4.96 8.99 25.48
CA LYS A 16 5.47 9.89 26.54
C LYS A 16 5.60 9.20 27.90
N ALA A 17 4.61 8.37 28.28
CA ALA A 17 4.64 7.64 29.55
C ALA A 17 5.84 6.67 29.65
N GLU A 18 6.14 5.91 28.59
CA GLU A 18 7.30 5.01 28.56
C GLU A 18 8.62 5.79 28.62
N LEU A 19 8.68 6.97 28.01
CA LEU A 19 9.87 7.83 28.09
C LEU A 19 10.07 8.38 29.51
N GLN A 20 8.98 8.67 30.24
CA GLN A 20 9.08 9.09 31.64
C GLN A 20 9.53 7.94 32.55
N GLU A 21 9.03 6.72 32.32
CA GLU A 21 9.50 5.53 33.04
C GLU A 21 10.99 5.26 32.81
N ILE A 22 11.45 5.35 31.55
CA ILE A 22 12.88 5.25 31.21
C ILE A 22 13.69 6.37 31.87
N ALA A 23 13.17 7.60 31.89
CA ALA A 23 13.83 8.74 32.54
C ALA A 23 14.00 8.50 34.05
N ILE A 24 12.97 7.99 34.72
CA ILE A 24 13.02 7.63 36.15
C ILE A 24 14.01 6.48 36.38
N ALA A 25 14.02 5.46 35.52
CA ALA A 25 14.95 4.33 35.63
C ALA A 25 16.42 4.73 35.44
N LEU A 26 16.69 5.76 34.62
CA LEU A 26 18.00 6.35 34.39
C LEU A 26 18.35 7.48 35.39
N ASP A 27 17.48 7.74 36.37
CA ASP A 27 17.62 8.83 37.35
C ASP A 27 17.84 10.23 36.72
N ILE A 28 17.14 10.49 35.59
CA ILE A 28 17.11 11.79 34.91
C ILE A 28 15.71 12.43 35.02
N SER A 29 15.63 13.75 34.81
CA SER A 29 14.35 14.47 34.91
C SER A 29 13.28 13.95 33.93
N ASP A 30 12.10 13.63 34.47
CA ASP A 30 10.89 13.14 33.80
C ASP A 30 9.97 14.27 33.29
N THR A 31 10.37 15.52 33.50
CA THR A 31 9.64 16.71 33.07
C THR A 31 9.97 17.11 31.63
N GLY A 32 8.96 17.58 30.88
CA GLY A 32 9.15 18.13 29.54
C GLY A 32 8.18 17.59 28.47
N THR A 33 8.42 18.03 27.22
CA THR A 33 7.76 17.49 26.02
C THR A 33 8.33 16.12 25.65
N ASN A 34 7.63 15.35 24.80
CA ASN A 34 8.11 14.04 24.35
C ASN A 34 9.52 14.15 23.70
N TYR A 35 9.72 15.18 22.88
CA TYR A 35 10.99 15.44 22.21
C TYR A 35 12.14 15.74 23.19
N GLU A 36 11.88 16.58 24.21
CA GLU A 36 12.88 16.89 25.25
C GLU A 36 13.29 15.64 26.03
N LEU A 37 12.33 14.78 26.39
CA LEU A 37 12.61 13.51 27.06
C LEU A 37 13.46 12.59 26.18
N GLN A 38 13.12 12.45 24.89
CA GLN A 38 13.93 11.66 23.94
C GLN A 38 15.36 12.19 23.83
N GLN A 39 15.53 13.51 23.71
CA GLN A 39 16.86 14.13 23.63
C GLN A 39 17.66 13.93 24.92
N ARG A 40 17.03 14.08 26.09
CA ARG A 40 17.70 13.93 27.39
C ARG A 40 18.11 12.48 27.65
N ILE A 41 17.22 11.52 27.39
CA ILE A 41 17.51 10.08 27.48
C ILE A 41 18.65 9.73 26.52
N LYS A 42 18.56 10.17 25.26
CA LYS A 42 19.60 9.90 24.27
C LYS A 42 20.95 10.47 24.70
N LYS A 43 20.99 11.73 25.14
CA LYS A 43 22.21 12.36 25.63
C LYS A 43 22.81 11.59 26.81
N HIS A 44 21.97 11.16 27.76
CA HIS A 44 22.43 10.39 28.91
C HIS A 44 23.00 9.01 28.54
N LEU A 45 22.37 8.31 27.57
CA LEU A 45 22.91 7.05 27.03
C LEU A 45 24.21 7.25 26.24
N ASP A 46 24.34 8.36 25.51
CA ASP A 46 25.57 8.69 24.78
C ASP A 46 26.72 9.05 25.77
N ASP A 47 26.41 9.66 26.92
CA ASP A 47 27.37 10.05 27.96
C ASP A 47 27.79 8.86 28.88
N ASN A 48 26.98 7.79 28.98
CA ASN A 48 27.18 6.65 29.90
C ASN A 48 27.17 5.29 29.15
N PRO A 49 28.26 4.94 28.43
CA PRO A 49 28.31 3.74 27.59
C PRO A 49 28.29 2.42 28.36
N ASP A 50 28.58 2.44 29.65
CA ASP A 50 28.50 1.31 30.59
C ASP A 50 27.06 0.77 30.75
N LEU A 51 26.05 1.61 30.51
CA LEU A 51 24.65 1.19 30.50
C LEU A 51 24.33 0.21 29.35
N GLU A 52 25.18 0.05 28.34
CA GLU A 52 24.99 -0.94 27.26
C GLU A 52 25.10 -2.38 27.80
N GLU A 53 25.88 -2.59 28.85
CA GLU A 53 26.09 -3.91 29.46
C GLU A 53 24.95 -4.31 30.41
N GLN A 54 24.14 -3.35 30.87
CA GLN A 54 23.01 -3.61 31.74
C GLN A 54 21.82 -4.16 30.95
N ASP A 55 21.34 -5.35 31.35
CA ASP A 55 20.24 -6.06 30.65
C ASP A 55 18.95 -5.22 30.53
N GLU A 56 18.73 -4.27 31.44
CA GLU A 56 17.57 -3.39 31.46
C GLU A 56 17.57 -2.35 30.33
N PHE A 57 18.74 -1.81 29.98
CA PHE A 57 18.90 -0.70 29.03
C PHE A 57 19.54 -1.14 27.70
N ARG A 58 20.09 -2.35 27.63
CA ARG A 58 20.70 -2.92 26.42
C ARG A 58 19.81 -2.83 25.18
N GLY A 59 18.48 -2.91 25.35
CA GLY A 59 17.52 -2.81 24.25
C GLY A 59 17.28 -1.40 23.72
N LEU A 60 17.68 -0.36 24.46
CA LEU A 60 17.56 1.06 24.07
C LEU A 60 18.73 1.55 23.22
N TYR A 61 19.91 0.94 23.38
CA TYR A 61 21.02 1.06 22.43
C TYR A 61 20.58 0.42 21.12
N GLY A 62 19.90 1.24 20.29
CA GLY A 62 19.43 0.82 18.99
C GLY A 62 20.53 0.04 18.30
N ARG A 63 20.19 -1.12 17.74
CA ARG A 63 21.08 -2.11 17.10
C ARG A 63 21.74 -1.51 15.85
N ASN A 64 22.46 -0.42 16.01
CA ASN A 64 22.99 0.41 14.94
C ASN A 64 24.38 -0.04 14.50
N ARG A 65 24.96 -1.12 15.06
CA ARG A 65 26.37 -1.43 14.78
C ARG A 65 26.84 -2.87 14.58
N ARG A 66 26.06 -3.93 14.85
CA ARG A 66 26.59 -5.31 14.71
C ARG A 66 26.28 -6.03 13.39
N GLY A 67 26.01 -5.29 12.32
CA GLY A 67 25.75 -5.86 10.99
C GLY A 67 26.98 -5.97 10.05
N ARG A 68 28.18 -5.52 10.45
CA ARG A 68 29.30 -5.33 9.48
C ARG A 68 30.60 -6.10 9.76
N SER A 69 30.66 -7.05 10.69
CA SER A 69 31.85 -7.89 10.87
C SER A 69 31.55 -9.30 11.38
N SER A 70 30.86 -10.11 10.59
CA SER A 70 31.03 -11.58 10.64
C SER A 70 30.47 -12.22 9.38
N ARG A 71 31.21 -12.08 8.27
CA ARG A 71 31.12 -13.02 7.16
C ARG A 71 32.55 -13.38 6.77
N GLY A 72 33.17 -14.19 7.65
CA GLY A 72 34.36 -14.94 7.31
C GLY A 72 34.00 -15.91 6.18
N SER A 73 34.41 -15.54 4.98
CA SER A 73 34.39 -16.40 3.80
C SER A 73 35.66 -17.24 3.83
N VAL A 74 35.55 -18.46 4.36
CA VAL A 74 36.53 -19.52 4.11
C VAL A 74 36.10 -20.20 2.81
N GLN A 75 36.80 -19.90 1.72
CA GLN A 75 36.79 -20.73 0.52
C GLN A 75 38.02 -21.66 0.57
N PRO A 76 37.88 -22.97 0.37
CA PRO A 76 39.02 -23.87 0.22
C PRO A 76 39.63 -23.73 -1.18
N VAL A 77 40.95 -23.70 -1.21
CA VAL A 77 41.81 -23.83 -2.39
C VAL A 77 42.01 -25.31 -2.70
N GLU A 78 41.58 -25.78 -3.86
CA GLU A 78 42.09 -26.98 -4.56
C GLU A 78 42.08 -26.64 -6.06
N SER A 79 43.17 -26.47 -6.82
CA SER A 79 44.36 -27.28 -7.11
C SER A 79 44.12 -28.55 -7.95
N SER A 80 43.97 -28.39 -9.26
CA SER A 80 44.48 -29.30 -10.33
C SER A 80 44.25 -28.59 -11.68
N LYS A 81 45.19 -28.29 -12.59
CA LYS A 81 46.46 -28.86 -13.07
C LYS A 81 46.29 -30.07 -14.02
N MET A 82 45.99 -29.78 -15.29
CA MET A 82 46.37 -30.48 -16.54
C MET A 82 45.75 -29.61 -17.66
N GLY A 83 46.41 -29.09 -18.69
CA GLY A 83 47.59 -29.50 -19.44
C GLY A 83 47.16 -29.66 -20.91
N SER A 84 47.50 -28.70 -21.78
CA SER A 84 47.67 -28.85 -23.25
C SER A 84 47.86 -27.43 -23.87
N THR A 85 49.07 -26.92 -24.10
CA THR A 85 49.98 -27.08 -25.25
C THR A 85 49.41 -26.64 -26.61
N ALA A 86 50.18 -25.77 -27.29
CA ALA A 86 50.04 -25.17 -28.64
C ALA A 86 49.13 -23.93 -28.71
N GLY A 87 49.54 -22.77 -29.23
CA GLY A 87 50.73 -22.33 -29.95
C GLY A 87 50.41 -21.01 -30.67
N GLY A 88 51.42 -20.18 -30.96
CA GLY A 88 51.31 -18.97 -31.80
C GLY A 88 51.37 -17.67 -30.99
N VAL A 89 52.52 -17.05 -30.77
CA VAL A 89 53.34 -16.28 -31.73
C VAL A 89 52.54 -15.13 -32.37
N THR A 90 52.66 -13.93 -31.82
CA THR A 90 53.34 -12.82 -32.51
C THR A 90 53.61 -11.68 -31.53
N GLN A 91 54.89 -11.41 -31.44
CA GLN A 91 55.58 -10.31 -30.80
C GLN A 91 55.72 -9.21 -31.86
N PHE A 92 55.39 -7.95 -31.57
CA PHE A 92 56.13 -6.79 -32.09
C PHE A 92 55.75 -5.54 -31.26
N ALA A 93 56.80 -4.89 -30.77
CA ALA A 93 56.84 -3.67 -29.96
C ALA A 93 56.96 -2.43 -30.88
N PRO A 94 57.54 -1.27 -30.46
CA PRO A 94 57.19 -0.36 -29.37
C PRO A 94 57.06 1.12 -29.83
N GLY A 95 56.47 1.95 -28.95
CA GLY A 95 56.93 3.30 -28.55
C GLY A 95 57.15 4.44 -29.57
N THR A 96 56.57 5.61 -29.27
CA THR A 96 57.28 6.90 -29.33
C THR A 96 56.62 7.92 -28.40
N ASP A 97 57.40 8.41 -27.47
CA ASP A 97 57.17 9.62 -26.69
C ASP A 97 57.37 10.86 -27.58
N TYR A 98 56.47 11.85 -27.44
CA TYR A 98 56.77 13.26 -27.73
C TYR A 98 56.02 14.12 -26.72
N GLU A 99 56.79 14.78 -25.85
CA GLU A 99 56.36 16.02 -25.21
C GLU A 99 56.30 17.16 -26.25
N GLU A 100 55.47 18.16 -25.93
CA GLU A 100 55.84 19.58 -25.88
C GLU A 100 54.86 20.56 -26.59
N GLU A 101 54.39 21.50 -25.76
CA GLU A 101 54.06 22.92 -26.04
C GLU A 101 52.69 23.43 -26.56
N ARG A 102 52.17 24.36 -25.73
CA ARG A 102 51.49 25.67 -26.02
C ARG A 102 49.96 25.75 -26.22
N LYS A 103 49.33 26.27 -25.14
CA LYS A 103 48.19 27.24 -24.97
C LYS A 103 47.72 28.06 -26.22
N PRO A 104 46.59 28.83 -26.20
CA PRO A 104 45.41 28.91 -25.29
C PRO A 104 44.01 29.06 -25.97
N SER A 105 42.96 29.04 -25.13
CA SER A 105 41.69 29.83 -25.22
C SER A 105 40.84 29.84 -26.52
N THR A 106 39.62 29.30 -26.42
CA THR A 106 38.41 29.91 -27.02
C THR A 106 37.15 29.58 -26.21
N LEU A 107 36.78 30.51 -25.34
CA LEU A 107 35.46 31.14 -25.25
C LEU A 107 34.30 30.43 -25.99
N ALA A 108 33.53 29.60 -25.29
CA ALA A 108 32.20 29.18 -25.73
C ALA A 108 31.15 29.66 -24.72
N HIS A 109 30.64 30.85 -25.03
CA HIS A 109 29.61 31.60 -24.33
C HIS A 109 28.24 30.90 -24.50
N ARG A 110 27.90 29.95 -23.62
CA ARG A 110 26.56 29.33 -23.65
C ARG A 110 25.56 30.18 -22.85
N ARG A 111 24.87 31.05 -23.59
CA ARG A 111 23.70 31.85 -23.16
C ARG A 111 22.75 31.05 -22.28
N LYS A 112 22.67 31.42 -21.00
CA LYS A 112 21.54 31.08 -20.13
C LYS A 112 20.33 31.88 -20.60
N LYS A 113 19.37 31.22 -21.25
CA LYS A 113 18.02 31.79 -21.44
C LYS A 113 17.38 31.89 -20.05
N HIS A 114 17.38 33.10 -19.51
CA HIS A 114 16.66 33.48 -18.33
C HIS A 114 15.16 33.48 -18.68
N VAL A 115 14.48 32.36 -18.43
CA VAL A 115 13.02 32.31 -18.47
C VAL A 115 12.54 32.94 -17.16
N ILE A 116 11.85 34.07 -17.27
CA ILE A 116 11.21 34.76 -16.15
C ILE A 116 10.10 33.83 -15.66
N PRO A 117 10.17 33.30 -14.43
CA PRO A 117 9.07 32.55 -13.87
C PRO A 117 7.90 33.51 -13.62
N LEU A 118 6.76 33.23 -14.22
CA LEU A 118 5.50 33.88 -13.85
C LEU A 118 5.17 33.45 -12.42
N ASP A 119 4.96 34.42 -11.55
CA ASP A 119 4.55 34.19 -10.16
C ASP A 119 3.26 33.36 -10.15
N PRO A 120 3.22 32.23 -9.43
CA PRO A 120 1.98 31.50 -9.23
C PRO A 120 1.03 32.37 -8.40
N VAL A 121 -0.12 32.70 -8.99
CA VAL A 121 -1.26 33.29 -8.29
C VAL A 121 -1.56 32.40 -7.08
N SER A 122 -1.33 32.94 -5.89
CA SER A 122 -1.73 32.29 -4.64
C SER A 122 -3.25 32.34 -4.54
N GLU A 123 -3.91 31.29 -5.03
CA GLU A 123 -5.30 31.03 -4.69
C GLU A 123 -5.34 30.61 -3.22
N VAL A 124 -5.57 31.62 -2.39
CA VAL A 124 -6.02 31.52 -1.02
C VAL A 124 -7.43 30.91 -1.05
N GLU A 125 -7.53 29.59 -0.98
CA GLU A 125 -8.77 28.94 -0.55
C GLU A 125 -8.45 27.65 0.19
N ALA A 126 -7.84 27.81 1.37
CA ALA A 126 -7.82 26.78 2.38
C ALA A 126 -9.26 26.57 2.87
N THR A 127 -9.96 25.56 2.34
CA THR A 127 -11.18 25.05 2.95
C THR A 127 -10.88 24.65 4.40
N PRO A 128 -11.53 25.26 5.41
CA PRO A 128 -11.30 24.90 6.80
C PRO A 128 -11.82 23.49 7.06
N GLN A 129 -10.98 22.58 7.56
CA GLN A 129 -11.39 21.24 8.02
C GLN A 129 -12.17 21.28 9.36
N GLN A 130 -12.81 22.40 9.65
CA GLN A 130 -13.47 22.65 10.93
C GLN A 130 -14.98 22.68 10.68
N ASP A 131 -15.62 21.50 10.73
CA ASP A 131 -17.03 21.36 11.21
C ASP A 131 -17.68 19.97 11.09
N MET A 132 -16.91 18.88 10.92
CA MET A 132 -17.50 17.53 11.02
C MET A 132 -18.09 17.21 12.42
N ARG A 133 -17.66 17.90 13.50
CA ARG A 133 -18.24 17.72 14.84
C ARG A 133 -19.58 18.44 15.04
N TYR A 134 -19.90 19.46 14.26
CA TYR A 134 -21.18 20.19 14.34
C TYR A 134 -22.32 19.47 13.61
N ILE A 135 -22.02 18.67 12.59
CA ILE A 135 -23.04 17.92 11.85
C ILE A 135 -23.63 16.79 12.73
N SER A 136 -22.86 16.23 13.66
CA SER A 136 -23.31 15.15 14.56
C SER A 136 -24.23 15.61 15.69
N THR A 137 -24.31 16.92 15.98
CA THR A 137 -25.26 17.48 16.96
C THR A 137 -26.56 17.95 16.32
N LEU A 138 -26.56 18.31 15.03
CA LEU A 138 -27.74 18.77 14.29
C LEU A 138 -28.67 17.64 13.81
N LEU A 139 -28.18 16.39 13.70
CA LEU A 139 -28.98 15.23 13.28
C LEU A 139 -29.65 14.48 14.45
N LYS A 140 -29.82 15.12 15.62
CA LYS A 140 -30.42 14.49 16.81
C LYS A 140 -31.92 14.78 17.00
N HIS A 141 -32.62 15.14 15.92
CA HIS A 141 -34.09 15.20 15.92
C HIS A 141 -34.65 13.94 15.25
N PRO A 142 -35.32 13.03 16.00
CA PRO A 142 -36.03 11.92 15.40
C PRO A 142 -37.20 12.46 14.58
N ILE A 143 -37.14 12.31 13.27
CA ILE A 143 -38.27 12.55 12.37
C ILE A 143 -39.32 11.47 12.65
N ILE A 144 -40.30 11.86 13.44
CA ILE A 144 -41.74 11.56 13.35
C ILE A 144 -42.09 10.29 12.56
N SER A 145 -42.57 9.30 13.31
CA SER A 145 -43.29 8.10 12.89
C SER A 145 -44.49 8.43 11.98
N PRO A 146 -44.73 7.68 10.87
CA PRO A 146 -45.95 7.84 10.10
C PRO A 146 -47.14 7.23 10.87
N GLN A 147 -48.19 8.04 11.01
CA GLN A 147 -49.45 7.68 11.65
C GLN A 147 -50.37 7.04 10.60
N GLU A 148 -50.86 5.84 10.90
CA GLU A 148 -51.89 5.13 10.11
C GLU A 148 -53.18 5.97 9.99
N PRO A 149 -53.84 5.97 8.82
CA PRO A 149 -55.13 6.60 8.66
C PRO A 149 -56.24 5.64 9.11
N SER A 150 -57.03 6.05 10.12
CA SER A 150 -58.32 5.44 10.41
C SER A 150 -59.42 6.52 10.38
N PRO A 151 -60.59 6.24 9.78
CA PRO A 151 -61.56 7.25 9.37
C PRO A 151 -62.62 7.49 10.45
N SER A 152 -63.07 8.74 10.60
CA SER A 152 -64.36 9.06 11.24
C SER A 152 -64.79 10.48 10.88
N PRO A 153 -65.95 10.68 10.23
CA PRO A 153 -66.53 12.00 10.03
C PRO A 153 -67.61 12.27 11.08
N SER A 154 -67.56 13.43 11.73
CA SER A 154 -68.77 14.09 12.25
C SER A 154 -68.55 15.60 12.42
N PRO A 155 -69.54 16.46 12.09
CA PRO A 155 -69.42 17.91 12.16
C PRO A 155 -70.04 18.48 13.46
N GLY A 156 -69.39 19.49 14.05
CA GLY A 156 -69.96 20.31 15.14
C GLY A 156 -68.97 21.41 15.51
N ARG A 157 -69.08 22.64 14.97
CA ARG A 157 -69.95 23.76 15.39
C ARG A 157 -69.49 24.40 16.72
N GLY A 158 -69.12 25.68 16.65
CA GLY A 158 -69.00 26.61 17.80
C GLY A 158 -67.56 27.07 18.09
N ARG A 159 -67.11 28.22 17.60
CA ARG A 159 -67.35 29.59 18.15
C ARG A 159 -66.76 29.76 19.55
N SER A 160 -65.63 30.44 19.68
CA SER A 160 -65.58 31.79 20.31
C SER A 160 -64.15 32.27 20.60
N ASN A 161 -63.99 33.55 20.27
CA ASN A 161 -62.98 34.52 20.63
C ASN A 161 -62.41 34.44 22.06
N ARG A 162 -61.17 34.93 22.18
CA ARG A 162 -60.55 35.79 23.22
C ARG A 162 -59.17 35.25 23.56
N SER A 163 -58.16 36.01 23.96
CA SER A 163 -57.89 37.44 24.12
C SER A 163 -56.62 37.49 24.98
N MET A 164 -55.74 38.46 24.73
CA MET A 164 -54.71 39.00 25.67
C MET A 164 -53.50 38.11 26.02
N SER A 165 -52.36 38.47 25.42
CA SER A 165 -51.07 38.92 26.01
C SER A 165 -50.92 39.03 27.55
N PRO A 166 -49.74 39.47 28.03
CA PRO A 166 -48.41 38.85 28.19
C PRO A 166 -48.05 38.76 29.70
N ILE A 167 -46.80 38.43 30.11
CA ILE A 167 -46.07 38.85 31.36
C ILE A 167 -44.93 37.83 31.70
N ASP A 168 -43.68 38.27 31.58
CA ASP A 168 -42.49 37.86 32.38
C ASP A 168 -42.70 38.27 33.87
N PRO A 169 -42.03 37.74 34.94
CA PRO A 169 -40.57 37.54 35.00
C PRO A 169 -40.04 36.52 36.08
N LEU A 170 -38.71 36.56 36.30
CA LEU A 170 -37.94 36.34 37.55
C LEU A 170 -37.36 34.94 37.91
N ASP A 171 -36.02 34.91 37.89
CA ASP A 171 -35.09 34.60 38.99
C ASP A 171 -35.51 33.63 40.11
N ARG A 172 -34.63 32.64 40.36
CA ARG A 172 -34.16 32.33 41.71
C ARG A 172 -32.88 31.46 41.72
N CYS A 173 -31.81 32.06 42.21
CA CYS A 173 -30.72 31.39 42.92
C CYS A 173 -31.26 30.52 44.05
N PHE A 174 -30.64 29.37 44.29
CA PHE A 174 -30.56 28.77 45.63
C PHE A 174 -29.22 28.06 45.82
N GLU A 175 -28.33 28.70 46.57
CA GLU A 175 -27.36 28.04 47.44
C GLU A 175 -28.13 27.32 48.56
N GLY A 176 -27.69 26.12 48.91
CA GLY A 176 -28.31 25.28 49.93
C GLY A 176 -27.36 24.22 50.45
N GLN A 177 -26.52 24.68 51.38
CA GLN A 177 -25.68 23.92 52.29
C GLN A 177 -26.50 22.88 53.09
N GLY A 178 -25.92 21.71 53.36
CA GLY A 178 -26.11 21.06 54.65
C GLY A 178 -26.48 19.58 54.72
N VAL A 179 -25.67 18.90 55.55
CA VAL A 179 -26.06 17.84 56.51
C VAL A 179 -25.98 16.39 56.03
N SER A 180 -24.81 15.82 56.29
CA SER A 180 -24.56 14.53 56.97
C SER A 180 -25.76 13.60 57.16
N SER A 181 -25.73 12.45 56.49
CA SER A 181 -26.28 11.22 57.04
C SER A 181 -25.31 10.07 56.82
N SER A 182 -24.67 9.70 57.93
CA SER A 182 -23.95 8.48 58.15
C SER A 182 -24.92 7.31 58.00
N ALA A 183 -24.86 6.61 56.86
CA ALA A 183 -25.50 5.31 56.67
C ALA A 183 -24.40 4.26 56.46
N ARG A 184 -24.13 3.53 57.54
CA ARG A 184 -23.26 2.36 57.63
C ARG A 184 -23.80 1.26 56.70
N ALA A 185 -23.33 1.25 55.45
CA ALA A 185 -23.62 0.18 54.50
C ALA A 185 -22.72 -1.03 54.78
N ILE A 186 -23.38 -2.16 55.01
CA ILE A 186 -22.80 -3.49 55.18
C ILE A 186 -22.08 -3.88 53.88
N PRO A 187 -20.80 -4.32 53.91
CA PRO A 187 -20.11 -4.78 52.72
C PRO A 187 -20.65 -6.17 52.35
N VAL A 188 -21.68 -6.22 51.51
CA VAL A 188 -22.05 -7.45 50.81
C VAL A 188 -21.01 -7.64 49.71
N SER A 189 -20.04 -8.50 50.00
CA SER A 189 -19.04 -9.01 49.07
C SER A 189 -19.73 -9.84 47.96
N SER A 190 -20.27 -9.14 46.97
CA SER A 190 -20.73 -9.73 45.72
C SER A 190 -19.50 -10.18 44.92
N PRO A 191 -19.37 -11.47 44.56
CA PRO A 191 -18.27 -11.96 43.74
C PRO A 191 -18.41 -11.36 42.33
N SER A 192 -17.69 -10.27 42.09
CA SER A 192 -17.57 -9.65 40.78
C SER A 192 -17.15 -10.71 39.75
N PRO A 193 -17.92 -10.92 38.66
CA PRO A 193 -17.58 -11.91 37.65
C PRO A 193 -16.23 -11.56 37.01
N PRO A 194 -15.43 -12.56 36.61
CA PRO A 194 -14.06 -12.35 36.17
C PRO A 194 -14.01 -11.48 34.90
N VAL A 195 -13.55 -10.23 35.08
CA VAL A 195 -13.38 -9.16 34.08
C VAL A 195 -12.39 -9.51 32.93
N ARG A 196 -11.84 -10.73 32.91
CA ARG A 196 -10.79 -11.15 31.95
C ARG A 196 -11.24 -11.24 30.48
N ILE A 197 -12.53 -11.21 30.17
CA ILE A 197 -13.01 -11.34 28.77
C ILE A 197 -12.86 -10.02 27.97
N THR A 198 -12.80 -8.86 28.63
CA THR A 198 -12.83 -7.56 27.93
C THR A 198 -11.51 -7.16 27.28
N SER A 199 -10.36 -7.62 27.80
CA SER A 199 -9.03 -7.23 27.28
C SER A 199 -8.69 -7.89 25.94
N ARG A 200 -9.13 -9.14 25.71
CA ARG A 200 -8.90 -9.86 24.44
C ARG A 200 -9.68 -9.25 23.27
N SER A 201 -10.89 -8.75 23.52
CA SER A 201 -11.69 -8.08 22.49
C SER A 201 -11.05 -6.77 22.02
N ARG A 202 -10.53 -5.96 22.96
CA ARG A 202 -9.87 -4.69 22.63
C ARG A 202 -8.61 -4.87 21.78
N SER A 203 -7.81 -5.91 22.03
CA SER A 203 -6.60 -6.16 21.23
C SER A 203 -6.92 -6.68 19.82
N LEU A 204 -7.99 -7.45 19.65
CA LEU A 204 -8.46 -7.86 18.32
C LEU A 204 -8.98 -6.67 17.52
N LEU A 205 -9.79 -5.80 18.14
CA LEU A 205 -10.29 -4.59 17.48
C LEU A 205 -9.14 -3.67 17.03
N ALA A 206 -8.12 -3.47 17.87
CA ALA A 206 -6.94 -2.68 17.49
C ALA A 206 -6.20 -3.28 16.27
N LYS A 207 -6.06 -4.62 16.21
CA LYS A 207 -5.45 -5.30 15.05
C LYS A 207 -6.29 -5.16 13.78
N ILE A 208 -7.62 -5.24 13.91
CA ILE A 208 -8.54 -5.04 12.79
C ILE A 208 -8.42 -3.62 12.24
N HIS A 209 -8.33 -2.60 13.09
CA HIS A 209 -8.12 -1.22 12.63
C HIS A 209 -6.81 -1.04 11.87
N VAL A 210 -5.69 -1.57 12.38
CA VAL A 210 -4.41 -1.53 11.67
C VAL A 210 -4.49 -2.24 10.32
N LEU A 211 -5.19 -3.38 10.25
CA LEU A 211 -5.42 -4.09 9.00
C LEU A 211 -6.25 -3.26 8.02
N ILE A 212 -7.34 -2.62 8.49
CA ILE A 212 -8.20 -1.76 7.67
C ILE A 212 -7.42 -0.54 7.14
N ASP A 213 -6.60 0.08 7.97
CA ASP A 213 -5.77 1.22 7.55
C ASP A 213 -4.70 0.80 6.54
N ALA A 214 -4.10 -0.38 6.74
CA ALA A 214 -3.13 -0.95 5.79
C ALA A 214 -3.79 -1.34 4.45
N THR A 215 -4.97 -1.97 4.47
CA THR A 215 -5.71 -2.31 3.24
C THR A 215 -6.19 -1.05 2.54
N ARG A 216 -6.63 -0.03 3.28
CA ARG A 216 -7.00 1.28 2.71
C ARG A 216 -5.79 1.95 2.06
N ALA A 217 -4.63 1.97 2.73
CA ALA A 217 -3.40 2.53 2.16
C ALA A 217 -2.97 1.75 0.89
N PHE A 218 -3.05 0.42 0.93
CA PHE A 218 -2.75 -0.43 -0.22
C PHE A 218 -3.69 -0.16 -1.39
N LEU A 219 -4.99 -0.13 -1.15
CA LEU A 219 -6.03 0.13 -2.16
C LEU A 219 -6.07 1.59 -2.62
N SER A 220 -5.50 2.54 -1.86
CA SER A 220 -5.40 3.93 -2.30
C SER A 220 -4.30 4.16 -3.34
N ASN A 221 -3.41 3.19 -3.55
CA ASN A 221 -2.37 3.28 -4.55
C ASN A 221 -2.88 2.71 -5.89
N PRO A 222 -3.01 3.53 -6.95
CA PRO A 222 -3.55 3.07 -8.24
C PRO A 222 -2.68 1.99 -8.89
N THR A 223 -1.38 1.97 -8.63
CA THR A 223 -0.48 0.91 -9.12
C THR A 223 -0.81 -0.43 -8.47
N ASN A 224 -1.12 -0.43 -7.18
CA ASN A 224 -1.53 -1.64 -6.47
C ASN A 224 -2.89 -2.16 -6.98
N ILE A 225 -3.85 -1.26 -7.25
CA ILE A 225 -5.14 -1.64 -7.85
C ILE A 225 -4.93 -2.22 -9.25
N SER A 226 -4.10 -1.60 -10.09
CA SER A 226 -3.79 -2.11 -11.43
C SER A 226 -3.14 -3.50 -11.38
N ASN A 227 -2.22 -3.73 -10.44
CA ASN A 227 -1.59 -5.04 -10.27
C ASN A 227 -2.55 -6.09 -9.73
N LEU A 228 -3.42 -5.72 -8.77
CA LEU A 228 -4.42 -6.60 -8.20
C LEU A 228 -5.45 -7.04 -9.24
N THR A 229 -5.95 -6.09 -10.05
CA THR A 229 -6.90 -6.38 -11.14
C THR A 229 -6.25 -7.31 -12.17
N ALA A 230 -5.03 -7.03 -12.62
CA ALA A 230 -4.32 -7.92 -13.53
C ALA A 230 -4.07 -9.32 -12.94
N PHE A 231 -3.78 -9.43 -11.64
CA PHE A 231 -3.63 -10.72 -10.99
C PHE A 231 -4.95 -11.50 -10.94
N ILE A 232 -6.07 -10.84 -10.64
CA ILE A 232 -7.40 -11.45 -10.64
C ILE A 232 -7.79 -11.91 -12.05
N GLU A 233 -7.56 -11.09 -13.07
CA GLU A 233 -7.78 -11.45 -14.48
C GLU A 233 -6.93 -12.65 -14.90
N PHE A 234 -5.65 -12.65 -14.54
CA PHE A 234 -4.75 -13.78 -14.83
C PHE A 234 -5.25 -15.07 -14.16
N ALA A 235 -5.58 -15.00 -12.87
CA ALA A 235 -6.12 -16.15 -12.14
C ALA A 235 -7.43 -16.65 -12.77
N TYR A 236 -8.30 -15.73 -13.20
CA TYR A 236 -9.54 -16.06 -13.91
C TYR A 236 -9.26 -16.79 -15.23
N ILE A 237 -8.32 -16.28 -16.05
CA ILE A 237 -7.91 -16.92 -17.31
C ILE A 237 -7.34 -18.31 -17.05
N ILE A 238 -6.45 -18.48 -16.06
CA ILE A 238 -5.87 -19.79 -15.72
C ILE A 238 -6.92 -20.78 -15.20
N CYS A 239 -7.94 -20.30 -14.49
CA CYS A 239 -9.01 -21.16 -13.98
C CYS A 239 -10.03 -21.57 -15.07
N ILE A 240 -10.34 -20.68 -16.02
CA ILE A 240 -11.44 -20.86 -16.98
C ILE A 240 -10.95 -21.31 -18.36
N ALA A 241 -9.81 -20.82 -18.84
CA ALA A 241 -9.33 -21.11 -20.20
C ALA A 241 -8.98 -22.58 -20.43
N PRO A 242 -8.27 -23.28 -19.52
CA PRO A 242 -7.93 -24.67 -19.72
C PRO A 242 -9.16 -25.56 -19.78
N PRO A 243 -9.34 -26.37 -20.84
CA PRO A 243 -10.32 -27.43 -20.84
C PRO A 243 -9.80 -28.52 -19.90
N TRP A 244 -10.15 -28.42 -18.63
CA TRP A 244 -9.77 -29.38 -17.60
C TRP A 244 -10.22 -30.78 -18.03
N ARG A 245 -9.28 -31.58 -18.55
CA ARG A 245 -9.52 -32.98 -18.83
C ARG A 245 -9.41 -33.71 -17.51
N HIS A 246 -10.43 -34.48 -17.17
CA HIS A 246 -10.43 -35.22 -15.92
C HIS A 246 -9.97 -36.64 -16.22
N VAL A 247 -8.86 -37.04 -15.62
CA VAL A 247 -8.37 -38.42 -15.70
C VAL A 247 -8.77 -39.13 -14.42
N TYR A 248 -9.39 -40.30 -14.58
CA TYR A 248 -9.81 -41.15 -13.46
C TYR A 248 -8.70 -42.14 -13.14
N TYR A 249 -8.16 -42.06 -11.93
CA TYR A 249 -7.18 -43.00 -11.40
C TYR A 249 -7.88 -43.97 -10.43
N SER A 250 -7.80 -45.27 -10.71
CA SER A 250 -8.31 -46.31 -9.80
C SER A 250 -7.24 -46.64 -8.77
N ILE A 251 -7.48 -46.31 -7.49
CA ILE A 251 -6.53 -46.61 -6.40
C ILE A 251 -6.77 -48.00 -5.84
N SER A 252 -8.03 -48.40 -5.74
CA SER A 252 -8.46 -49.73 -5.30
C SER A 252 -9.75 -50.13 -6.00
N PRO A 253 -10.16 -51.42 -5.96
CA PRO A 253 -11.43 -51.86 -6.53
C PRO A 253 -12.60 -51.05 -5.95
N GLY A 254 -13.24 -50.23 -6.78
CA GLY A 254 -14.36 -49.38 -6.38
C GLY A 254 -14.01 -47.96 -5.93
N VAL A 255 -12.73 -47.58 -5.81
CA VAL A 255 -12.31 -46.20 -5.47
C VAL A 255 -11.59 -45.57 -6.66
N THR A 256 -12.24 -44.58 -7.28
CA THR A 256 -11.66 -43.76 -8.34
C THR A 256 -11.47 -42.32 -7.86
N ILE A 257 -10.30 -41.75 -8.14
CA ILE A 257 -10.02 -40.33 -7.92
C ILE A 257 -10.00 -39.64 -9.27
N GLN A 258 -10.74 -38.55 -9.37
CA GLN A 258 -10.77 -37.68 -10.53
C GLN A 258 -9.71 -36.59 -10.35
N VAL A 259 -8.66 -36.62 -11.17
CA VAL A 259 -7.59 -35.60 -11.14
C VAL A 259 -7.71 -34.76 -12.40
N PRO A 260 -7.79 -33.41 -12.29
CA PRO A 260 -7.72 -32.54 -13.44
C PRO A 260 -6.31 -32.57 -14.02
N VAL A 261 -6.18 -32.90 -15.31
CA VAL A 261 -4.92 -32.96 -16.03
C VAL A 261 -4.95 -31.93 -17.17
N PHE A 262 -3.87 -31.17 -17.29
CA PHE A 262 -3.66 -30.28 -18.43
C PHE A 262 -3.37 -31.11 -19.68
N GLY A 263 -4.24 -30.99 -20.70
CA GLY A 263 -3.95 -31.56 -22.01
C GLY A 263 -2.78 -30.83 -22.65
N SER A 264 -1.74 -31.55 -23.08
CA SER A 264 -0.60 -31.00 -23.83
C SER A 264 -1.04 -30.22 -25.07
N ASP A 265 -2.14 -30.64 -25.69
CA ASP A 265 -2.74 -30.03 -26.88
C ASP A 265 -3.21 -28.59 -26.63
N PHE A 266 -3.43 -28.20 -25.36
CA PHE A 266 -3.94 -26.88 -24.99
C PHE A 266 -2.85 -25.86 -24.63
N VAL A 267 -1.58 -26.28 -24.54
CA VAL A 267 -0.48 -25.38 -24.14
C VAL A 267 -0.33 -24.22 -25.12
N PHE A 268 -0.40 -24.49 -26.42
CA PHE A 268 -0.26 -23.45 -27.45
C PHE A 268 -1.46 -22.48 -27.50
N PRO A 269 -2.73 -22.94 -27.52
CA PRO A 269 -3.89 -22.05 -27.36
C PRO A 269 -3.85 -21.19 -26.09
N LEU A 270 -3.47 -21.78 -24.95
CA LEU A 270 -3.33 -21.04 -23.70
C LEU A 270 -2.29 -19.93 -23.82
N PHE A 271 -1.14 -20.21 -24.43
CA PHE A 271 -0.11 -19.20 -24.67
C PHE A 271 -0.63 -18.05 -25.54
N LEU A 272 -1.40 -18.35 -26.60
CA LEU A 272 -2.02 -17.31 -27.43
C LEU A 272 -3.03 -16.47 -26.66
N ILE A 273 -3.89 -17.09 -25.84
CA ILE A 273 -4.84 -16.39 -24.97
C ILE A 273 -4.09 -15.46 -24.01
N LEU A 274 -3.05 -15.98 -23.35
CA LEU A 274 -2.22 -15.21 -22.43
C LEU A 274 -1.51 -14.06 -23.14
N LEU A 275 -0.96 -14.28 -24.34
CA LEU A 275 -0.31 -13.23 -25.12
C LEU A 275 -1.29 -12.10 -25.49
N HIS A 276 -2.49 -12.46 -25.94
CA HIS A 276 -3.55 -11.50 -26.29
C HIS A 276 -4.07 -10.74 -25.06
N TRP A 277 -3.97 -11.31 -23.87
CA TRP A 277 -4.29 -10.62 -22.62
C TRP A 277 -3.13 -9.74 -22.13
N VAL A 278 -1.92 -10.28 -22.01
CA VAL A 278 -0.74 -9.58 -21.47
C VAL A 278 -0.40 -8.31 -22.26
N LEU A 279 -0.52 -8.34 -23.60
CA LEU A 279 -0.15 -7.18 -24.44
C LEU A 279 -0.96 -5.92 -24.13
N PRO A 280 -2.31 -5.90 -24.31
CA PRO A 280 -3.13 -4.72 -24.07
C PRO A 280 -3.33 -4.41 -22.58
N THR A 281 -3.23 -5.41 -21.69
CA THR A 281 -3.46 -5.21 -20.25
C THR A 281 -2.21 -4.73 -19.51
N LEU A 282 -1.04 -5.29 -19.81
CA LEU A 282 0.18 -5.10 -19.02
C LEU A 282 1.29 -4.39 -19.80
N ILE A 283 1.69 -4.92 -20.95
CA ILE A 283 2.90 -4.46 -21.64
C ILE A 283 2.71 -3.05 -22.20
N ILE A 284 1.68 -2.85 -23.03
CA ILE A 284 1.46 -1.54 -23.68
C ILE A 284 1.17 -0.45 -22.65
N PRO A 285 0.25 -0.64 -21.67
CA PRO A 285 0.01 0.34 -20.61
C PRO A 285 1.26 0.68 -19.79
N SER A 286 2.08 -0.33 -19.46
CA SER A 286 3.30 -0.11 -18.68
C SER A 286 4.34 0.71 -19.43
N LEU A 287 4.54 0.42 -20.72
CA LEU A 287 5.43 1.19 -21.57
C LEU A 287 4.93 2.63 -21.72
N VAL A 288 3.64 2.83 -21.99
CA VAL A 288 3.06 4.17 -22.13
C VAL A 288 3.15 4.97 -20.83
N GLY A 289 2.84 4.38 -19.68
CA GLY A 289 3.00 5.05 -18.38
C GLY A 289 4.45 5.29 -17.95
N ALA A 290 5.42 4.54 -18.50
CA ALA A 290 6.84 4.79 -18.28
C ALA A 290 7.40 5.90 -19.19
N PHE A 291 6.92 5.99 -20.44
CA PHE A 291 7.40 6.96 -21.43
C PHE A 291 6.65 8.29 -21.40
N VAL A 292 5.36 8.28 -21.06
CA VAL A 292 4.50 9.45 -21.03
C VAL A 292 4.05 9.66 -19.59
N SER A 293 4.46 10.77 -19.01
CA SER A 293 4.08 11.16 -17.65
C SER A 293 3.49 12.57 -17.68
N PHE A 294 2.23 12.70 -17.27
CA PHE A 294 1.59 13.99 -17.03
C PHE A 294 1.73 14.42 -15.58
N ALA A 295 2.23 13.54 -14.71
CA ALA A 295 2.61 13.91 -13.36
C ALA A 295 3.61 15.06 -13.46
N ARG A 296 3.23 16.24 -12.93
CA ARG A 296 4.16 17.36 -12.81
C ARG A 296 5.39 16.80 -12.13
N PRO A 297 6.61 16.94 -12.71
CA PRO A 297 7.81 16.50 -12.03
C PRO A 297 7.74 17.17 -10.68
N TYR A 298 7.62 16.36 -9.61
CA TYR A 298 7.61 16.90 -8.26
C TYR A 298 8.76 17.89 -8.24
N PRO A 299 8.55 19.16 -7.88
CA PRO A 299 9.68 20.03 -7.62
C PRO A 299 10.43 19.27 -6.54
N ARG A 300 11.48 18.54 -6.94
CA ARG A 300 12.37 17.81 -6.05
C ARG A 300 12.69 18.87 -5.04
N LEU A 301 12.09 18.78 -3.85
CA LEU A 301 12.16 19.80 -2.81
C LEU A 301 13.58 20.29 -2.85
N ALA A 302 13.76 21.48 -3.45
CA ALA A 302 15.05 21.91 -3.95
C ALA A 302 15.96 21.77 -2.75
N SER A 303 16.87 20.79 -2.84
CA SER A 303 17.69 20.27 -1.76
C SER A 303 17.90 21.38 -0.74
N SER A 304 17.17 21.33 0.38
CA SER A 304 17.38 22.31 1.45
C SER A 304 18.86 22.24 1.78
N PRO A 305 19.69 23.26 1.49
CA PRO A 305 21.15 23.13 1.57
C PRO A 305 21.68 23.07 3.00
N ARG A 306 20.84 22.69 3.97
CA ARG A 306 21.07 22.96 5.40
C ARG A 306 20.73 21.76 6.28
N SER A 307 21.50 20.69 6.11
CA SER A 307 21.95 19.89 7.27
C SER A 307 23.23 19.14 6.91
N LEU A 308 24.34 19.88 6.79
CA LEU A 308 25.65 19.33 7.10
C LEU A 308 25.54 18.73 8.52
N THR A 309 25.55 17.40 8.64
CA THR A 309 26.05 16.63 9.82
C THR A 309 25.65 15.15 9.80
N SER A 310 24.72 14.70 8.95
CA SER A 310 24.44 13.25 8.89
C SER A 310 25.36 12.57 7.89
N ASN A 311 26.41 11.91 8.39
CA ASN A 311 27.31 10.99 7.69
C ASN A 311 26.58 9.72 7.22
N VAL A 312 25.47 9.86 6.50
CA VAL A 312 24.88 8.76 5.76
C VAL A 312 25.65 8.69 4.45
N ASP A 313 26.40 7.60 4.32
CA ASP A 313 27.29 7.22 3.22
C ASP A 313 26.46 7.01 1.92
N VAL A 314 25.99 8.12 1.33
CA VAL A 314 25.16 8.15 0.10
C VAL A 314 25.96 7.69 -1.13
N ASP A 315 27.28 7.59 -1.04
CA ASP A 315 28.15 7.13 -2.13
C ASP A 315 28.07 5.62 -2.41
N LYS A 316 27.29 4.85 -1.62
CA LYS A 316 27.27 3.40 -1.75
C LYS A 316 26.17 2.81 -2.64
N TYR A 317 25.27 3.63 -3.17
CA TYR A 317 24.26 3.17 -4.13
C TYR A 317 24.45 3.88 -5.48
N PRO A 318 24.70 3.12 -6.57
CA PRO A 318 24.94 3.73 -7.86
C PRO A 318 23.69 4.52 -8.30
N PRO A 319 23.83 5.80 -8.68
CA PRO A 319 22.72 6.70 -9.04
C PRO A 319 21.95 6.29 -10.31
N LEU A 320 22.30 5.17 -10.94
CA LEU A 320 21.68 4.69 -12.18
C LEU A 320 20.29 4.07 -11.96
N LEU A 321 20.04 3.40 -10.83
CA LEU A 321 18.72 2.77 -10.60
C LEU A 321 17.63 3.77 -10.16
N THR A 322 18.01 4.87 -9.52
CA THR A 322 17.08 5.94 -9.13
C THR A 322 16.71 6.87 -10.29
N HIS A 323 17.51 6.90 -11.36
CA HIS A 323 17.18 7.65 -12.58
C HIS A 323 16.34 6.85 -13.59
N ILE A 324 16.40 5.51 -13.57
CA ILE A 324 15.57 4.64 -14.44
C ILE A 324 14.16 4.44 -13.88
N ALA A 325 13.94 4.72 -12.59
CA ALA A 325 12.60 5.02 -12.09
C ALA A 325 12.16 6.41 -12.59
N ALA A 326 12.15 6.61 -13.91
CA ALA A 326 11.23 7.57 -14.52
C ALA A 326 9.87 7.27 -13.91
N ALA A 327 9.29 8.27 -13.25
CA ALA A 327 8.13 8.07 -12.40
C ALA A 327 7.00 7.47 -13.23
N TYR A 328 6.79 6.15 -13.09
CA TYR A 328 5.69 5.43 -13.70
C TYR A 328 4.41 6.21 -13.40
N ASP A 329 3.74 6.69 -14.44
CA ASP A 329 2.52 7.47 -14.30
C ASP A 329 1.30 6.54 -14.36
N PRO A 330 0.67 6.25 -13.21
CA PRO A 330 -0.45 5.33 -13.16
C PRO A 330 -1.66 5.86 -13.94
N LEU A 331 -1.83 7.19 -14.04
CA LEU A 331 -2.92 7.77 -14.81
C LEU A 331 -2.74 7.47 -16.30
N THR A 332 -1.56 7.79 -16.84
CA THR A 332 -1.27 7.57 -18.25
C THR A 332 -1.32 6.09 -18.62
N ALA A 333 -0.81 5.20 -17.76
CA ALA A 333 -0.94 3.75 -17.94
C ALA A 333 -2.42 3.32 -17.97
N SER A 334 -3.26 3.81 -17.06
CA SER A 334 -4.68 3.43 -17.02
C SER A 334 -5.48 3.90 -18.23
N ILE A 335 -5.21 5.12 -18.75
CA ILE A 335 -5.80 5.63 -20.00
C ILE A 335 -5.39 4.72 -21.17
N ALA A 336 -4.10 4.38 -21.24
CA ALA A 336 -3.59 3.50 -22.28
C ALA A 336 -4.21 2.10 -22.22
N ARG A 337 -4.43 1.55 -21.02
CA ARG A 337 -5.10 0.24 -20.83
C ARG A 337 -6.52 0.26 -21.38
N LEU A 338 -7.32 1.28 -21.03
CA LEU A 338 -8.70 1.41 -21.54
C LEU A 338 -8.70 1.57 -23.07
N ALA A 339 -7.84 2.45 -23.59
CA ALA A 339 -7.71 2.67 -25.04
C ALA A 339 -7.29 1.39 -25.78
N CYS A 340 -6.35 0.61 -25.22
CA CYS A 340 -5.94 -0.67 -25.77
C CYS A 340 -7.10 -1.67 -25.77
N HIS A 341 -7.88 -1.77 -24.70
CA HIS A 341 -9.03 -2.68 -24.69
C HIS A 341 -10.09 -2.31 -25.72
N ILE A 342 -10.29 -1.03 -26.00
CA ILE A 342 -11.20 -0.55 -27.06
C ILE A 342 -10.61 -0.82 -28.45
N ALA A 343 -9.31 -0.56 -28.64
CA ALA A 343 -8.64 -0.67 -29.93
C ALA A 343 -8.24 -2.10 -30.30
N TRP A 344 -8.22 -3.03 -29.33
CA TRP A 344 -7.76 -4.42 -29.50
C TRP A 344 -8.95 -5.38 -29.58
N PRO A 345 -9.58 -5.54 -30.76
CA PRO A 345 -10.68 -6.49 -30.93
C PRO A 345 -10.13 -7.92 -30.82
N TYR A 346 -10.68 -8.68 -29.89
CA TYR A 346 -10.44 -10.11 -29.82
C TYR A 346 -11.32 -10.74 -30.88
N ARG A 347 -10.77 -10.96 -32.07
CA ARG A 347 -11.49 -11.71 -33.08
C ARG A 347 -11.61 -13.15 -32.61
N PRO A 348 -12.80 -13.77 -32.68
CA PRO A 348 -12.89 -15.22 -32.53
C PRO A 348 -11.96 -15.82 -33.60
N LEU A 349 -11.00 -16.62 -33.17
CA LEU A 349 -10.26 -17.44 -34.12
C LEU A 349 -11.27 -18.45 -34.61
N VAL A 350 -11.76 -18.26 -35.85
CA VAL A 350 -12.38 -19.35 -36.58
C VAL A 350 -11.36 -20.49 -36.51
N PRO A 351 -11.72 -21.69 -36.02
CA PRO A 351 -10.82 -22.83 -35.96
C PRO A 351 -10.42 -23.20 -37.39
N THR A 352 -9.45 -22.47 -37.93
CA THR A 352 -9.02 -22.58 -39.32
C THR A 352 -7.94 -23.65 -39.31
N ASN A 353 -8.37 -24.91 -39.42
CA ASN A 353 -7.63 -26.04 -39.95
C ASN A 353 -6.24 -26.36 -39.37
N LEU A 354 -5.80 -25.73 -38.29
CA LEU A 354 -4.39 -25.79 -37.91
C LEU A 354 -3.96 -27.16 -37.39
N ILE A 355 -4.85 -28.00 -36.85
CA ILE A 355 -4.48 -29.38 -36.51
C ILE A 355 -5.74 -30.28 -36.51
N THR A 356 -6.24 -30.65 -37.69
CA THR A 356 -6.81 -32.00 -37.82
C THR A 356 -5.63 -32.87 -38.25
N PRO A 357 -4.92 -33.58 -37.33
CA PRO A 357 -4.20 -34.73 -37.81
C PRO A 357 -5.30 -35.68 -38.30
N LEU A 358 -5.22 -36.05 -39.57
CA LEU A 358 -6.06 -37.06 -40.23
C LEU A 358 -5.86 -38.44 -39.58
N VAL A 359 -6.08 -38.56 -38.27
CA VAL A 359 -6.23 -39.84 -37.61
C VAL A 359 -7.69 -40.21 -37.79
N LEU A 360 -7.99 -40.84 -38.92
CA LEU A 360 -9.20 -41.62 -39.08
C LEU A 360 -9.19 -42.67 -37.96
N TYR A 361 -9.86 -42.40 -36.85
CA TYR A 361 -10.35 -43.45 -35.96
C TYR A 361 -11.68 -43.92 -36.55
N PRO A 362 -11.74 -45.10 -37.19
CA PRO A 362 -12.87 -45.47 -38.02
C PRO A 362 -14.18 -45.78 -37.26
N ASN A 363 -14.30 -45.60 -35.94
CA ASN A 363 -15.47 -46.12 -35.20
C ASN A 363 -15.88 -45.41 -33.89
N VAL A 364 -15.48 -44.17 -33.61
CA VAL A 364 -15.78 -43.55 -32.30
C VAL A 364 -16.55 -42.23 -32.46
N VAL A 365 -17.86 -42.30 -32.21
CA VAL A 365 -18.78 -41.22 -31.77
C VAL A 365 -18.92 -40.02 -32.75
N PRO A 366 -20.13 -39.49 -32.99
CA PRO A 366 -20.31 -38.34 -33.86
C PRO A 366 -19.35 -37.19 -33.48
N PRO A 367 -18.74 -36.52 -34.47
CA PRO A 367 -17.77 -35.46 -34.23
C PRO A 367 -18.44 -34.39 -33.36
N VAL A 368 -17.92 -34.20 -32.15
CA VAL A 368 -18.26 -33.04 -31.33
C VAL A 368 -18.01 -31.81 -32.23
N PRO A 369 -19.00 -30.95 -32.44
CA PRO A 369 -18.82 -29.79 -33.30
C PRO A 369 -17.61 -29.01 -32.81
N PRO A 370 -16.75 -28.49 -33.71
CA PRO A 370 -15.57 -27.75 -33.32
C PRO A 370 -16.04 -26.59 -32.43
N THR A 371 -15.81 -26.72 -31.13
CA THR A 371 -16.09 -25.65 -30.18
C THR A 371 -15.21 -24.49 -30.57
N GLU A 372 -15.82 -23.40 -31.06
CA GLU A 372 -15.12 -22.15 -31.32
C GLU A 372 -14.39 -21.74 -30.05
N ILE A 373 -13.05 -21.79 -30.08
CA ILE A 373 -12.24 -21.33 -28.95
C ILE A 373 -12.23 -19.80 -29.05
N ALA A 374 -13.07 -19.16 -28.24
CA ALA A 374 -13.02 -17.72 -28.08
C ALA A 374 -11.68 -17.34 -27.44
N LEU A 375 -10.86 -16.54 -28.13
CA LEU A 375 -9.64 -15.96 -27.57
C LEU A 375 -9.94 -15.01 -26.40
N ASP A 376 -11.13 -14.43 -26.38
CA ASP A 376 -11.58 -13.51 -25.33
C ASP A 376 -12.26 -14.28 -24.19
N VAL A 377 -11.46 -14.74 -23.22
CA VAL A 377 -11.98 -15.47 -22.05
C VAL A 377 -12.67 -14.53 -21.06
N LEU A 378 -12.24 -13.27 -20.99
CA LEU A 378 -12.82 -12.26 -20.08
C LEU A 378 -14.11 -11.66 -20.64
N GLY A 379 -14.19 -11.50 -21.96
CA GLY A 379 -15.27 -10.82 -22.64
C GLY A 379 -15.08 -9.31 -22.69
N TRP A 380 -15.48 -8.72 -23.81
CA TRP A 380 -15.35 -7.29 -24.11
C TRP A 380 -15.87 -6.37 -22.99
N ASN A 381 -17.10 -6.62 -22.53
CA ASN A 381 -17.75 -5.76 -21.52
C ASN A 381 -16.99 -5.78 -20.19
N TRP A 382 -16.48 -6.94 -19.79
CA TRP A 382 -15.72 -7.08 -18.55
C TRP A 382 -14.39 -6.33 -18.62
N ARG A 383 -13.67 -6.45 -19.74
CA ARG A 383 -12.38 -5.75 -19.97
C ARG A 383 -12.55 -4.23 -19.94
N ILE A 384 -13.60 -3.70 -20.58
CA ILE A 384 -13.89 -2.26 -20.55
C ILE A 384 -14.27 -1.82 -19.14
N PHE A 385 -15.13 -2.58 -18.47
CA PHE A 385 -15.56 -2.26 -17.12
C PHE A 385 -14.38 -2.22 -16.13
N ASP A 386 -13.54 -3.25 -16.12
CA ASP A 386 -12.37 -3.33 -15.24
C ASP A 386 -11.38 -2.18 -15.51
N SER A 387 -11.03 -1.95 -16.78
CA SER A 387 -10.12 -0.86 -17.14
C SER A 387 -10.70 0.53 -16.84
N SER A 388 -12.02 0.71 -16.93
CA SER A 388 -12.69 1.95 -16.52
C SER A 388 -12.61 2.17 -15.01
N ILE A 389 -12.72 1.11 -14.20
CA ILE A 389 -12.54 1.20 -12.74
C ILE A 389 -11.11 1.63 -12.41
N VAL A 390 -10.11 0.97 -13.00
CA VAL A 390 -8.69 1.31 -12.77
C VAL A 390 -8.40 2.76 -13.16
N LEU A 391 -8.95 3.21 -14.30
CA LEU A 391 -8.86 4.60 -14.74
C LEU A 391 -9.51 5.57 -13.75
N ALA A 392 -10.72 5.27 -13.27
CA ALA A 392 -11.42 6.12 -12.32
C ALA A 392 -10.60 6.33 -11.02
N PHE A 393 -9.99 5.27 -10.48
CA PHE A 393 -9.10 5.38 -9.32
C PHE A 393 -7.82 6.17 -9.60
N ALA A 394 -7.21 5.96 -10.79
CA ALA A 394 -6.03 6.72 -11.18
C ALA A 394 -6.33 8.21 -11.36
N VAL A 395 -7.50 8.56 -11.92
CA VAL A 395 -7.99 9.95 -12.01
C VAL A 395 -8.24 10.54 -10.63
N ALA A 396 -8.91 9.80 -9.73
CA ALA A 396 -9.16 10.27 -8.37
C ALA A 396 -7.87 10.57 -7.59
N GLU A 397 -6.86 9.71 -7.74
CA GLU A 397 -5.54 9.94 -7.15
C GLU A 397 -4.81 11.12 -7.80
N ALA A 398 -4.94 11.30 -9.12
CA ALA A 398 -4.36 12.45 -9.82
C ALA A 398 -5.01 13.78 -9.40
N LEU A 399 -6.32 13.80 -9.14
CA LEU A 399 -7.05 14.98 -8.66
C LEU A 399 -6.77 15.32 -7.19
N ARG A 400 -6.36 14.33 -6.39
CA ARG A 400 -6.01 14.52 -4.98
C ARG A 400 -4.64 15.20 -4.81
N ARG A 401 -3.75 15.06 -5.79
CA ARG A 401 -2.41 15.64 -5.82
C ARG A 401 -2.45 17.07 -6.32
#